data_AF-A0A1J1LUT3-F1
#
_entry.id   AF-A0A1J1LUT3-F1
#
_cell.length_a   1.000
_cell.length_b   1.000
_cell.length_c   1.000
_cell.angle_alpha   90.00
_cell.angle_beta   90.00
_cell.angle_gamma   90.00
#
_symmetry.space_group_name_H-M   'P 1'
#
loop_
_entity.id
_entity.type
_entity.pdbx_description
1 polymer ?
#
loop_
_entity_poly.entity_id
_entity_poly.type
_entity_poly.pdbx_seq_one_letter_code
_entity_poly.pdbx_strand_id
1 'polypeptide(L)'
;MNLLLIAMIIALLIPLYEACWQEDDVWQKMLALASIATKCSMMILVISVMRDDWMIGVAGVIILSVGNAGFMLLAQLLKRINYQ
;
A
#
# COMPACT_ATOMS: atom_id res chain seq x y z
N MET A 1 -3.46 -15.32 -18.51
CA MET A 1 -3.23 -13.88 -18.24
C MET A 1 -4.13 -13.33 -17.14
N ASN A 2 -5.45 -13.60 -17.11
CA ASN A 2 -6.35 -13.13 -16.03
C ASN A 2 -6.13 -13.78 -14.66
N LEU A 3 -5.69 -15.05 -14.60
CA LEU A 3 -5.54 -15.76 -13.32
C LEU A 3 -4.47 -15.14 -12.41
N LEU A 4 -3.38 -14.62 -12.98
CA LEU A 4 -2.28 -13.98 -12.23
C LEU A 4 -2.76 -12.66 -11.60
N LEU A 5 -3.48 -11.85 -12.38
CA LEU A 5 -4.13 -10.63 -11.91
C LEU A 5 -5.17 -10.91 -10.82
N ILE A 6 -6.01 -11.93 -10.99
CA ILE A 6 -7.01 -12.33 -9.99
C ILE A 6 -6.35 -12.81 -8.69
N ALA A 7 -5.28 -13.63 -8.78
CA ALA A 7 -4.53 -14.07 -7.61
C ALA A 7 -3.89 -12.90 -6.85
N MET A 8 -3.37 -11.90 -7.56
CA MET A 8 -2.81 -10.70 -6.95
C MET A 8 -3.87 -9.80 -6.29
N ILE A 9 -5.08 -9.72 -6.86
CA ILE A 9 -6.23 -9.02 -6.26
C ILE A 9 -6.70 -9.74 -4.99
N ILE A 10 -6.76 -11.07 -4.98
CA ILE A 10 -7.11 -11.87 -3.80
C ILE A 10 -6.02 -11.72 -2.72
N ALA A 11 -4.74 -11.69 -3.09
CA ALA A 11 -3.65 -11.41 -2.16
C ALA A 11 -3.68 -9.99 -1.56
N LEU A 12 -4.39 -9.07 -2.21
CA LEU A 12 -4.65 -7.70 -1.76
C LEU A 12 -5.81 -7.64 -0.74
N LEU A 13 -6.75 -8.59 -0.79
CA LEU A 13 -7.85 -8.70 0.17
C LEU A 13 -7.37 -9.12 1.57
N ILE A 14 -6.27 -9.88 1.68
CA ILE A 14 -5.70 -10.33 2.96
C ILE A 14 -5.33 -9.14 3.86
N PRO A 15 -4.46 -8.20 3.44
CA PRO A 15 -4.14 -7.03 4.25
C PRO A 15 -5.32 -6.05 4.40
N LEU A 16 -6.30 -6.07 3.50
CA LEU A 16 -7.54 -5.29 3.64
C LEU A 16 -8.39 -5.82 4.80
N TYR A 17 -8.47 -7.14 4.96
CA TYR A 17 -9.19 -7.77 6.07
C TYR A 17 -8.49 -7.50 7.41
N GLU A 18 -7.16 -7.57 7.44
CA GLU A 18 -6.36 -7.30 8.64
C GLU A 18 -6.46 -5.82 9.07
N ALA A 19 -6.52 -4.88 8.11
CA ALA A 19 -6.79 -3.47 8.37
C ALA A 19 -8.22 -3.16 8.86
N CYS A 20 -9.18 -4.03 8.53
CA CYS A 20 -10.59 -3.90 8.94
C CYS A 20 -10.85 -4.53 10.32
N TRP A 21 -10.06 -5.54 10.72
CA TRP A 21 -10.28 -6.29 11.96
C TRP A 21 -9.48 -5.75 13.16
N GLN A 22 -8.41 -4.99 12.94
CA GLN A 22 -7.68 -4.29 14.01
C GLN A 22 -8.24 -2.87 14.20
N GLU A 23 -9.33 -2.76 14.95
CA GLU A 23 -10.02 -1.49 15.20
C GLU A 23 -9.39 -0.66 16.34
N ASP A 24 -8.55 -1.22 17.20
CA ASP A 24 -8.09 -0.52 18.41
C ASP A 24 -6.80 0.32 18.25
N ASP A 25 -5.94 0.02 17.27
CA ASP A 25 -4.64 0.71 17.13
C ASP A 25 -4.46 1.37 15.75
N VAL A 26 -4.55 2.71 15.73
CA VAL A 26 -4.32 3.55 14.53
C VAL A 26 -2.97 3.23 13.86
N TRP A 27 -1.96 2.86 14.65
CA TRP A 27 -0.67 2.43 14.15
C TRP A 27 -0.73 1.15 13.32
N GLN A 28 -1.48 0.14 13.77
CA GLN A 28 -1.63 -1.12 13.04
C GLN A 28 -2.39 -0.91 11.74
N LYS A 29 -3.44 -0.09 11.75
CA LYS A 29 -4.19 0.26 10.53
C LYS A 29 -3.32 0.97 9.49
N MET A 30 -2.44 1.87 9.93
CA MET A 30 -1.50 2.57 9.04
C MET A 30 -0.40 1.63 8.51
N LEU A 31 0.07 0.67 9.31
CA LEU A 31 1.01 -0.35 8.86
C LEU A 31 0.38 -1.29 7.81
N ALA A 32 -0.88 -1.66 7.98
CA ALA A 32 -1.60 -2.47 7.01
C ALA A 32 -1.78 -1.72 5.67
N LEU A 33 -2.14 -0.43 5.71
CA LEU A 33 -2.22 0.43 4.51
C LEU A 33 -0.87 0.61 3.82
N ALA A 34 0.21 0.79 4.59
CA ALA A 34 1.58 0.83 4.08
C ALA A 34 1.98 -0.46 3.34
N SER A 35 1.61 -1.62 3.90
CA SER A 35 1.84 -2.93 3.27
C SER A 35 1.08 -3.08 1.95
N ILE A 36 -0.18 -2.63 1.90
CA ILE A 36 -1.00 -2.62 0.67
C ILE A 36 -0.36 -1.73 -0.40
N ALA A 37 0.00 -0.49 -0.05
CA ALA A 37 0.60 0.45 -0.99
C ALA A 37 1.94 -0.06 -1.55
N THR A 38 2.74 -0.73 -0.71
CA THR A 38 4.01 -1.35 -1.14
C THR A 38 3.76 -2.46 -2.16
N LYS A 39 2.80 -3.36 -1.89
CA LYS A 39 2.43 -4.46 -2.82
C LYS A 39 1.88 -3.93 -4.15
N CYS A 40 1.02 -2.91 -4.12
CA CYS A 40 0.51 -2.26 -5.32
C CYS A 40 1.64 -1.60 -6.13
N SER A 41 2.53 -0.85 -5.48
CA SER A 41 3.63 -0.16 -6.17
C SER A 41 4.60 -1.14 -6.82
N MET A 42 4.91 -2.24 -6.12
CA MET A 42 5.76 -3.30 -6.68
C MET A 42 5.09 -3.97 -7.89
N MET A 43 3.78 -4.16 -7.87
CA MET A 43 3.03 -4.65 -9.05
C MET A 43 3.08 -3.66 -10.22
N ILE A 44 2.95 -2.36 -9.95
CA ILE A 44 3.07 -1.30 -10.97
C ILE A 44 4.46 -1.32 -11.61
N LEU A 45 5.53 -1.49 -10.82
CA LEU A 45 6.90 -1.61 -11.32
C LEU A 45 7.10 -2.84 -12.21
N VAL A 46 6.58 -4.00 -11.81
CA VAL A 46 6.63 -5.22 -12.63
C VAL A 46 5.89 -5.02 -13.96
N ILE A 47 4.71 -4.41 -13.92
CA ILE A 47 3.93 -4.12 -15.13
C ILE A 47 4.63 -3.11 -16.04
N SER A 48 5.31 -2.11 -15.48
CA SER A 48 6.10 -1.13 -16.24
C SER A 48 7.22 -1.80 -17.04
N VAL A 49 7.98 -2.70 -16.41
CA VAL A 49 9.04 -3.46 -17.10
C VAL A 49 8.44 -4.36 -18.19
N MET A 50 7.31 -5.03 -17.92
CA MET A 50 6.67 -5.91 -18.90
C MET A 50 6.08 -5.17 -20.11
N ARG A 51 5.71 -3.90 -19.96
CA ARG A 51 5.14 -3.07 -21.04
C ARG A 51 6.15 -2.15 -21.71
N ASP A 52 7.42 -2.15 -21.26
CA ASP A 52 8.45 -1.19 -21.68
C ASP A 52 8.03 0.30 -21.50
N ASP A 53 7.08 0.55 -20.59
CA ASP A 53 6.56 1.89 -20.32
C ASP A 53 7.23 2.48 -19.07
N TRP A 54 8.20 3.36 -19.32
CA TRP A 54 8.99 4.02 -18.29
C TRP A 54 8.18 5.02 -17.46
N MET A 55 7.12 5.63 -18.02
CA MET A 55 6.31 6.62 -17.30
C MET A 55 5.51 5.97 -16.18
N ILE A 56 4.97 4.76 -16.42
CA ILE A 56 4.29 3.96 -15.40
C ILE A 56 5.25 3.53 -14.29
N GLY A 57 6.51 3.24 -14.64
CA GLY A 57 7.55 2.88 -13.68
C GLY A 57 7.86 4.01 -12.71
N VAL A 58 8.01 5.24 -13.23
CA VAL A 58 8.22 6.44 -12.41
C VAL A 58 7.06 6.66 -11.44
N ALA A 59 5.81 6.52 -11.91
CA ALA A 59 4.64 6.61 -11.04
C ALA A 59 4.69 5.56 -9.92
N GLY A 60 5.08 4.32 -10.24
CA GLY A 60 5.27 3.25 -9.27
C GLY A 60 6.32 3.57 -8.20
N VAL A 61 7.47 4.13 -8.59
CA VAL A 61 8.53 4.57 -7.64
C VAL A 61 8.02 5.68 -6.73
N ILE A 62 7.29 6.66 -7.26
CA ILE A 62 6.73 7.77 -6.47
C ILE A 62 5.76 7.23 -5.42
N ILE A 63 4.83 6.34 -5.81
CA ILE A 63 3.85 5.76 -4.90
C ILE A 63 4.56 4.92 -3.81
N LEU A 64 5.59 4.15 -4.18
CA LEU A 64 6.38 3.35 -3.24
C LEU A 64 7.09 4.22 -2.19
N SER A 65 7.66 5.34 -2.63
CA SER A 65 8.46 6.23 -1.80
C SER A 65 7.59 7.10 -0.90
N VAL A 66 6.65 7.82 -1.51
CA VAL A 66 5.82 8.83 -0.83
C VAL A 66 4.71 8.18 -0.02
N GLY A 67 4.12 7.08 -0.51
CA GLY A 67 3.00 6.40 0.15
C GLY A 67 3.34 5.91 1.54
N ASN A 68 4.46 5.18 1.70
CA ASN A 68 4.88 4.65 3.00
C ASN A 68 5.23 5.74 4.02
N ALA A 69 5.97 6.77 3.58
CA ALA A 69 6.31 7.90 4.45
C ALA A 69 5.05 8.68 4.86
N GLY A 70 4.11 8.86 3.93
CA GLY A 70 2.82 9.51 4.18
C GLY A 70 1.99 8.77 5.23
N PHE A 71 1.88 7.45 5.16
CA PHE A 71 1.15 6.67 6.17
C PHE A 71 1.80 6.74 7.55
N MET A 72 3.13 6.71 7.64
CA MET A 72 3.83 6.87 8.93
C MET A 72 3.65 8.27 9.54
N LEU A 73 3.68 9.33 8.72
CA LEU A 73 3.40 10.69 9.18
C LEU A 73 1.94 10.83 9.65
N LEU A 74 0.99 10.24 8.91
CA LEU A 74 -0.42 10.25 9.27
C LEU A 74 -0.67 9.51 10.60
N ALA A 75 -0.02 8.36 10.80
CA ALA A 75 -0.05 7.62 12.06
C ALA A 75 0.44 8.47 13.24
N GLN A 76 1.54 9.20 13.05
CA GLN A 76 2.07 10.11 14.07
C GLN A 76 1.14 11.30 14.34
N LEU A 77 0.50 11.86 13.32
CA LEU A 77 -0.45 12.97 13.46
C LEU A 77 -1.70 12.54 14.23
N LEU A 78 -2.29 11.40 13.86
CA LEU A 78 -3.45 10.84 14.56
C LEU A 78 -3.12 10.49 16.02
N LYS A 79 -1.93 9.91 16.28
CA LYS A 79 -1.47 9.64 17.65
C LYS A 79 -1.38 10.93 18.47
N ARG A 80 -0.93 12.04 17.88
CA ARG A 80 -0.87 13.34 18.58
C ARG A 80 -2.26 13.91 18.88
N ILE A 81 -3.21 13.74 17.97
CA ILE A 81 -4.58 14.25 18.13
C ILE A 81 -5.34 13.43 19.18
N ASN A 82 -5.18 12.10 19.19
CA ASN A 82 -5.88 11.20 20.11
C ASN A 82 -5.27 11.15 21.53
N TYR A 83 -4.10 11.77 21.73
CA TYR A 83 -3.46 11.94 23.04
C TYR A 83 -3.73 13.34 23.65
N GLN A 84 -4.61 14.13 23.01
CA GLN A 84 -5.25 15.32 23.59
C GLN A 84 -6.69 14.98 23.98
#